data_AF-A0A6A6GWS9-F1
#
_entry.id   AF-A0A6A6GWS9-F1
#
_cell.length_a   1.000
_cell.length_b   1.000
_cell.length_c   1.000
_cell.angle_alpha   90.00
_cell.angle_beta   90.00
_cell.angle_gamma   90.00
#
_symmetry.space_group_name_H-M   'P 1'
#
loop_
_entity.id
_entity.type
_entity.pdbx_description
1 polymer ?
#
loop_
_entity_poly.entity_id
_entity_poly.type
_entity_poly.pdbx_seq_one_letter_code
_entity_poly.pdbx_strand_id
1 'polypeptide(L)' 'MRLLKLDNNSEISLKKDLTDKFPAYGMLSHTWGDEDDEVTFQDFKNNLAKKKVGFKKIRFCAEQANQDGLRYFWID' A
#
# COMPACT_ATOMS: atom_id res chain seq x y z
N MET A 1 7.17 0.00 -7.46
CA MET A 1 7.60 -0.83 -6.31
C MET A 1 7.84 -0.05 -5.01
N ARG A 2 6.91 -0.11 -4.05
CA ARG A 2 6.96 0.58 -2.75
C ARG A 2 6.41 -0.31 -1.62
N LEU A 3 7.05 -0.28 -0.44
CA LEU A 3 6.59 -0.97 0.77
C LEU A 3 5.67 -0.09 1.61
N LEU A 4 4.45 -0.56 1.85
CA LEU A 4 3.46 0.07 2.72
C LEU A 4 3.26 -0.73 4.00
N LYS A 5 2.77 -0.06 5.03
CA LYS A 5 2.45 -0.61 6.34
C LYS A 5 1.01 -0.30 6.69
N LEU A 6 0.28 -1.30 7.16
CA LEU A 6 -0.98 -1.11 7.88
C LEU A 6 -0.69 -1.08 9.39
N ASP A 7 -1.22 -0.09 10.10
CA ASP A 7 -1.14 -0.03 11.55
C ASP A 7 -2.41 -0.51 12.25
N ASN A 8 -2.38 -0.52 13.58
CA ASN A 8 -3.48 -1.03 14.40
C ASN A 8 -4.74 -0.16 14.28
N ASN A 9 -4.61 1.06 13.77
CA ASN A 9 -5.72 1.98 13.55
C ASN A 9 -6.29 1.83 12.13
N SER A 10 -5.88 0.78 11.39
CA SER A 10 -6.21 0.58 9.98
C SER A 10 -5.73 1.72 9.07
N GLU A 11 -4.69 2.43 9.50
CA GLU A 11 -4.08 3.51 8.72
C GLU A 11 -2.91 2.99 7.88
N ILE A 12 -2.86 3.44 6.63
CA ILE A 12 -1.86 3.03 5.64
C ILE A 12 -0.79 4.11 5.53
N SER A 13 0.48 3.73 5.65
CA SER A 13 1.62 4.64 5.57
C SER A 13 2.81 4.03 4.83
N LEU A 14 3.68 4.88 4.29
CA LEU A 14 4.88 4.46 3.56
C LEU A 14 5.99 4.03 4.55
N LYS A 15 6.55 2.84 4.36
CA LYS A 15 7.71 2.38 5.13
C LYS A 15 8.99 2.97 4.51
N LYS A 16 9.62 3.91 5.22
CA LYS A 16 10.80 4.65 4.72
C LYS A 16 12.11 3.88 4.83
N ASP A 17 12.25 3.04 5.85
CA ASP A 17 13.48 2.30 6.11
C ASP A 17 13.37 0.85 5.67
N LEU A 18 14.15 0.48 4.66
CA LEU A 18 14.30 -0.89 4.13
C LEU A 18 15.62 -1.51 4.61
N THR A 19 15.91 -1.45 5.91
CA THR A 19 17.16 -2.00 6.47
C THR A 19 17.21 -3.53 6.44
N ASP A 20 18.38 -4.12 6.73
CA ASP A 20 18.78 -5.52 6.46
C ASP A 20 17.81 -6.64 6.89
N LYS A 21 16.85 -6.37 7.79
CA LYS A 21 15.73 -7.28 8.08
C LYS A 21 14.48 -6.86 7.32
N PHE A 22 14.34 -7.43 6.13
CA PHE A 22 13.12 -7.29 5.34
C PHE A 22 11.94 -8.01 6.02
N PRO A 23 10.83 -7.31 6.32
CA PRO A 23 9.69 -7.95 6.95
C PRO A 23 8.96 -8.85 5.95
N ALA A 24 8.21 -9.83 6.44
CA ALA A 24 7.25 -10.54 5.61
C ALA A 24 6.19 -9.56 5.08
N TYR A 25 5.84 -9.68 3.80
CA TYR A 25 4.89 -8.79 3.13
C TYR A 25 4.02 -9.53 2.12
N GLY A 26 2.78 -9.06 1.95
CA GLY A 26 1.92 -9.45 0.82
C GLY A 26 2.21 -8.58 -0.39
N MET A 27 2.00 -9.06 -1.61
CA MET A 27 2.23 -8.27 -2.83
C MET A 27 0.98 -8.27 -3.70
N LEU A 28 0.56 -7.07 -4.11
CA LEU A 28 -0.49 -6.90 -5.11
C LEU A 28 0.17 -6.60 -6.46
N SER A 29 -0.05 -7.47 -7.44
CA SER A 29 0.50 -7.32 -8.78
C SER A 29 -0.55 -6.76 -9.74
N HIS A 30 -0.22 -5.64 -10.39
CA HIS A 30 -0.81 -5.07 -11.59
C HIS A 30 -2.17 -4.34 -11.52
N THR A 31 -2.40 -3.52 -12.57
CA THR A 31 -3.24 -2.31 -12.65
C THR A 31 -4.71 -2.62 -12.98
N TRP A 32 -5.62 -1.72 -12.58
CA TRP A 32 -7.04 -1.83 -12.94
C TRP A 32 -7.62 -0.42 -13.13
N GLY A 33 -7.89 -0.01 -14.36
CA GLY A 33 -8.46 1.31 -14.66
C GLY A 33 -7.45 2.27 -15.26
N ASP A 34 -7.90 3.50 -15.48
CA ASP A 34 -7.13 4.54 -16.18
C ASP A 34 -5.99 5.08 -15.30
N GLU A 35 -4.93 5.58 -15.93
CA GLU A 35 -3.73 6.10 -15.25
C GLU A 35 -4.07 7.17 -14.20
N ASP A 36 -5.07 8.01 -14.48
CA ASP A 36 -5.52 9.08 -13.57
C ASP A 36 -6.14 8.56 -12.27
N ASP A 37 -6.73 7.36 -12.30
CA ASP A 37 -7.31 6.69 -11.14
C ASP A 37 -6.25 5.99 -10.28
N GLU A 38 -5.04 5.78 -10.82
CA GLU A 38 -3.97 5.09 -10.13
C GLU A 38 -3.32 5.95 -9.04
N VAL A 39 -3.07 5.33 -7.89
CA VAL A 39 -2.40 6.01 -6.78
C VAL A 39 -0.90 6.01 -7.03
N THR A 40 -0.33 7.19 -7.20
CA THR A 40 1.11 7.35 -7.42
C THR A 40 1.86 7.48 -6.10
N PHE A 41 3.19 7.38 -6.18
CA PHE A 41 4.05 7.70 -5.05
C PHE A 41 3.89 9.14 -4.55
N GLN A 42 3.65 10.09 -5.47
CA GLN A 42 3.48 11.49 -5.10
C GLN A 42 2.17 11.70 -4.33
N ASP A 43 1.12 10.93 -4.66
CA ASP A 43 -0.14 10.96 -3.93
C ASP A 43 0.03 10.50 -2.48
N PHE A 44 0.88 9.51 -2.22
CA PHE A 44 1.24 9.12 -0.85
C PHE A 44 2.04 10.21 -0.12
N LYS A 45 3.04 10.80 -0.79
CA LYS A 45 3.83 11.89 -0.20
C LYS A 45 2.98 13.11 0.16
N ASN A 46 1.96 13.40 -0.64
CA ASN A 46 1.10 14.56 -0.49
C ASN A 46 -0.18 14.27 0.31
N ASN A 47 -0.35 13.06 0.87
CA ASN A 47 -1.58 12.61 1.54
C ASN A 47 -2.84 12.70 0.66
N LEU A 48 -2.69 12.57 -0.65
CA LEU A 48 -3.78 12.56 -1.65
C LEU A 48 -4.22 11.15 -2.02
N ALA A 49 -3.46 10.11 -1.66
CA ALA A 49 -3.75 8.73 -2.01
C ALA A 49 -5.20 8.33 -1.72
N LYS A 50 -5.72 8.66 -0.52
CA LYS A 50 -7.11 8.36 -0.10
C LYS A 50 -8.19 8.99 -0.98
N LYS A 51 -7.87 10.01 -1.77
CA LYS A 51 -8.81 10.73 -2.64
C LYS A 51 -8.96 10.10 -4.03
N LYS A 52 -8.06 9.20 -4.41
CA LYS A 52 -8.08 8.53 -5.71
C LYS A 52 -8.92 7.26 -5.69
N VAL A 53 -9.58 6.97 -6.80
CA VAL A 53 -10.41 5.77 -6.98
C VAL A 53 -9.58 4.49 -6.77
N GLY A 54 -8.34 4.47 -7.25
CA GLY A 54 -7.40 3.36 -7.10
C GLY A 54 -7.04 3.01 -5.65
N PHE A 55 -7.31 3.90 -4.67
CA PHE A 55 -7.01 3.64 -3.26
C PHE A 55 -7.77 2.44 -2.70
N LYS A 56 -8.96 2.14 -3.25
CA LYS A 56 -9.75 0.97 -2.84
C LYS A 56 -8.97 -0.34 -2.97
N LYS A 57 -8.09 -0.45 -3.97
CA LYS A 57 -7.25 -1.65 -4.18
C LYS A 57 -6.17 -1.77 -3.12
N ILE A 58 -5.55 -0.64 -2.78
CA ILE A 58 -4.53 -0.58 -1.73
C ILE A 58 -5.15 -1.00 -0.40
N ARG A 59 -6.36 -0.50 -0.10
CA ARG A 59 -7.11 -0.90 1.08
C ARG A 59 -7.43 -2.40 1.09
N PHE A 60 -7.92 -2.94 -0.03
CA PHE A 60 -8.17 -4.37 -0.16
C PHE A 60 -6.91 -5.22 0.10
N CYS A 61 -5.78 -4.85 -0.51
CA CYS A 61 -4.53 -5.55 -0.28
C CYS A 61 -4.06 -5.45 1.18
N ALA A 62 -4.20 -4.28 1.81
CA ALA A 62 -3.88 -4.09 3.21
C ALA A 62 -4.74 -4.99 4.13
N GLU A 63 -6.04 -5.06 3.86
CA GLU A 63 -6.99 -5.90 4.60
C GLU A 63 -6.67 -7.39 4.44
N GLN A 64 -6.36 -7.84 3.21
CA GLN A 64 -5.95 -9.22 2.96
C GLN A 64 -4.62 -9.56 3.65
N ALA A 65 -3.60 -8.71 3.49
CA ALA A 65 -2.32 -8.91 4.15
C ALA A 65 -2.48 -9.01 5.68
N ASN A 66 -3.35 -8.18 6.27
CA ASN A 66 -3.63 -8.24 7.70
C ASN A 66 -4.32 -9.54 8.12
N GLN A 67 -5.26 -10.05 7.31
CA GLN A 67 -5.88 -11.37 7.55
C GLN A 67 -4.84 -12.50 7.51
N ASP A 68 -3.82 -12.35 6.66
CA ASP A 68 -2.71 -13.30 6.53
C ASP A 68 -1.62 -13.11 7.62
N GLY A 69 -1.84 -12.21 8.60
CA GLY A 69 -0.87 -11.91 9.66
C GLY A 69 0.33 -11.06 9.21
N LEU A 70 0.24 -10.45 8.03
CA LEU A 70 1.28 -9.61 7.43
C LEU A 70 0.98 -8.14 7.69
N ARG A 71 1.90 -7.48 8.38
CA ARG A 71 1.78 -6.04 8.68
C ARG A 71 2.15 -5.14 7.50
N TYR A 72 2.91 -5.68 6.57
CA TYR A 72 3.45 -4.94 5.44
C TYR A 72 2.94 -5.52 4.13
N PHE A 73 2.80 -4.67 3.13
CA PHE A 73 2.42 -5.09 1.80
C PHE A 73 3.06 -4.19 0.75
N TRP A 74 3.27 -4.73 -0.43
CA TRP A 74 3.97 -4.08 -1.52
C TRP A 74 3.00 -3.75 -2.65
N ILE A 75 3.08 -2.52 -3.13
CA ILE A 75 2.39 -2.06 -4.33
C ILE A 75 3.44 -1.71 -5.38
N ASP A 76 3.19 -2.05 -6.64
CA ASP A 76 4.01 -1.54 -7.73
C ASP A 76 3.69 -0.08 -8.02
#